data_AF-A0A417WY47-F1
#
_entry.id   AF-A0A417WY47-F1
#
_cell.length_a   1.000
_cell.length_b   1.000
_cell.length_c   1.000
_cell.angle_alpha   90.00
_cell.angle_beta   90.00
_cell.angle_gamma   90.00
#
_symmetry.space_group_name_H-M   'P 1'
#
loop_
_entity.id
_entity.type
_entity.pdbx_description
1 polymer ?
#
loop_
_entity_poly.entity_id
_entity_poly.type
_entity_poly.pdbx_seq_one_letter_code
_entity_poly.pdbx_strand_id
1 'polypeptide(L)'
;MQDQTIKAVLILENEDDETFFNRAKVVADRIVDGQKTDVDLVSGATYSSRGIQNAVKQALENAKKATNGETVPDNGTSSGGTTTIPEGKFPYEEGIYYGTGEGYLGDITTAVVIQDETIKAILVTESEDDEAFLKRAKQTAKDVVKNQTLEVDTVSGATYSSRGILAAIEEALKEAERVTEEKKNPTPTPTETPTQTEIPEPTETPTPTPTETPEQKIYQDGEYTAIAVCEPDEDEDFTAYQLSVTVTIENDKIVALSNITGDGDSQNASYIRRASEGTSKIKGVSAQILETGTLENIDTVSRATCSSKAILEACRNALDAAKVTQ
;
A
#
# COMPACT_ATOMS: atom_id res chain seq x y z
N MET A 1 -27.48 11.02 -25.85
CA MET A 1 -26.48 11.44 -24.87
C MET A 1 -26.35 10.25 -23.93
N GLN A 2 -25.24 9.50 -24.01
CA GLN A 2 -25.01 8.37 -23.11
C GLN A 2 -25.10 8.86 -21.65
N ASP A 3 -25.67 8.04 -20.78
CA ASP A 3 -25.84 8.31 -19.35
C ASP A 3 -24.50 8.68 -18.70
N GLN A 4 -24.23 9.97 -18.56
CA GLN A 4 -23.05 10.46 -17.83
C GLN A 4 -23.32 10.28 -16.34
N THR A 5 -22.82 9.19 -15.78
CA THR A 5 -22.88 8.91 -14.34
C THR A 5 -21.58 9.31 -13.65
N ILE A 6 -21.68 9.86 -12.45
CA ILE A 6 -20.57 10.12 -11.54
C ILE A 6 -20.04 8.77 -11.06
N LYS A 7 -18.90 8.31 -11.59
CA LYS A 7 -18.29 7.03 -11.18
C LYS A 7 -17.57 7.12 -9.83
N ALA A 8 -16.91 8.24 -9.57
CA ALA A 8 -16.20 8.51 -8.33
C ALA A 8 -16.00 10.00 -8.13
N VAL A 9 -15.70 10.39 -6.88
CA VAL A 9 -15.23 11.72 -6.51
C VAL A 9 -13.89 11.55 -5.80
N LEU A 10 -12.80 11.88 -6.47
CA LEU A 10 -11.45 11.82 -5.92
C LEU A 10 -11.03 13.21 -5.42
N ILE A 11 -10.82 13.33 -4.11
CA ILE A 11 -10.36 14.58 -3.50
C ILE A 11 -8.83 14.59 -3.55
N LEU A 12 -8.26 15.31 -4.51
CA LEU A 12 -6.82 15.32 -4.77
C LEU A 12 -6.03 16.10 -3.72
N GLU A 13 -6.59 17.21 -3.24
CA GLU A 13 -5.97 18.10 -2.26
C GLU A 13 -7.05 18.71 -1.35
N ASN A 14 -6.68 19.02 -0.11
CA ASN A 14 -7.48 19.78 0.83
C ASN A 14 -6.55 20.57 1.77
N GLU A 15 -7.03 21.71 2.25
CA GLU A 15 -6.34 22.56 3.24
C GLU A 15 -7.14 22.66 4.55
N ASP A 16 -8.17 21.82 4.69
CA ASP A 16 -8.99 21.78 5.90
C ASP A 16 -8.25 21.03 7.01
N ASP A 17 -8.64 21.31 8.25
CA ASP A 17 -8.23 20.49 9.38
C ASP A 17 -8.72 19.05 9.20
N GLU A 18 -7.79 18.11 9.42
CA GLU A 18 -7.94 16.70 9.11
C GLU A 18 -9.18 16.08 9.78
N THR A 19 -9.50 16.51 11.01
CA THR A 19 -10.64 15.99 11.77
C THR A 19 -11.96 16.34 11.10
N PHE A 20 -12.09 17.58 10.63
CA PHE A 20 -13.30 18.04 9.96
C PHE A 20 -13.40 17.50 8.54
N PHE A 21 -12.27 17.47 7.83
CA PHE A 21 -12.21 16.91 6.48
C PHE A 21 -12.59 15.43 6.47
N ASN A 22 -12.01 14.61 7.36
CA ASN A 22 -12.31 13.19 7.46
C ASN A 22 -13.80 12.92 7.71
N ARG A 23 -14.45 13.75 8.54
CA ARG A 23 -15.90 13.69 8.75
C ARG A 23 -16.69 14.03 7.50
N ALA A 24 -16.21 14.99 6.71
CA ALA A 24 -16.89 15.45 5.50
C ALA A 24 -16.70 14.54 4.28
N LYS A 25 -15.70 13.64 4.27
CA LYS A 25 -15.43 12.73 3.13
C LYS A 25 -16.67 11.95 2.66
N VAL A 26 -17.56 11.56 3.58
CA VAL A 26 -18.83 10.88 3.26
C VAL A 26 -19.75 11.67 2.31
N VAL A 27 -19.56 12.99 2.18
CA VAL A 27 -20.29 13.81 1.22
C VAL A 27 -19.94 13.40 -0.21
N ALA A 28 -18.70 13.01 -0.48
CA ALA A 28 -18.28 12.48 -1.78
C ALA A 28 -19.08 11.21 -2.14
N ASP A 29 -19.17 10.26 -1.20
CA ASP A 29 -19.92 9.02 -1.37
C ASP A 29 -21.41 9.29 -1.63
N ARG A 30 -22.02 10.18 -0.84
CA ARG A 30 -23.41 10.60 -1.03
C ARG A 30 -23.67 11.18 -2.42
N ILE A 31 -22.71 11.92 -2.99
CA ILE A 31 -22.83 12.49 -4.33
C ILE A 31 -22.76 11.40 -5.40
N VAL A 32 -21.87 10.42 -5.23
CA VAL A 32 -21.77 9.26 -6.12
C VAL A 32 -23.05 8.42 -6.03
N ASP A 33 -23.50 8.04 -4.84
CA ASP A 33 -24.71 7.23 -4.66
C ASP A 33 -25.97 7.94 -5.15
N GLY A 34 -26.08 9.23 -4.86
CA GLY A 34 -27.23 10.05 -5.24
C GLY A 34 -27.21 10.52 -6.69
N GLN A 35 -26.08 10.39 -7.40
CA GLN A 35 -25.83 10.95 -8.72
C GLN A 35 -26.22 12.45 -8.82
N LYS A 36 -26.05 13.19 -7.72
CA LYS A 36 -26.43 14.59 -7.58
C LYS A 36 -25.54 15.30 -6.58
N THR A 37 -25.29 16.59 -6.80
CA THR A 37 -24.48 17.39 -5.87
C THR A 37 -25.28 17.94 -4.70
N ASP A 38 -26.60 18.00 -4.79
CA ASP A 38 -27.45 18.43 -3.68
C ASP A 38 -27.73 17.26 -2.71
N VAL A 39 -26.80 17.07 -1.78
CA VAL A 39 -26.83 16.01 -0.75
C VAL A 39 -26.71 16.63 0.64
N ASP A 40 -27.14 15.87 1.64
CA ASP A 40 -27.03 16.30 3.04
C ASP A 40 -25.57 16.51 3.44
N LEU A 41 -25.31 17.60 4.16
CA LEU A 41 -24.01 17.91 4.74
C LEU A 41 -23.80 17.17 6.06
N VAL A 42 -22.55 17.17 6.55
CA VAL A 42 -22.21 16.56 7.83
C VAL A 42 -22.25 17.61 8.92
N SER A 43 -23.12 17.40 9.92
CA SER A 43 -23.19 18.26 11.11
C SER A 43 -21.84 18.31 11.81
N GLY A 44 -21.38 19.53 12.14
CA GLY A 44 -20.06 19.78 12.72
C GLY A 44 -18.88 19.71 11.75
N ALA A 45 -19.12 19.50 10.44
CA ALA A 45 -18.13 19.60 9.37
C ALA A 45 -18.71 20.33 8.14
N THR A 46 -19.57 21.33 8.40
CA THR A 46 -20.38 22.00 7.36
C THR A 46 -19.54 22.73 6.32
N TYR A 47 -18.42 23.35 6.72
CA TYR A 47 -17.53 24.07 5.79
C TYR A 47 -16.86 23.09 4.82
N SER A 48 -16.22 22.05 5.34
CA SER A 48 -15.62 20.97 4.55
C SER A 48 -16.63 20.27 3.64
N SER A 49 -17.83 19.97 4.16
CA SER A 49 -18.91 19.35 3.38
C SER A 49 -19.34 20.25 2.21
N ARG A 50 -19.49 21.55 2.45
CA ARG A 50 -19.83 22.53 1.40
C ARG A 50 -18.69 22.68 0.38
N GLY A 51 -17.44 22.61 0.84
CA GLY A 51 -16.26 22.62 -0.01
C GLY A 51 -16.30 21.47 -1.02
N ILE A 52 -16.49 20.24 -0.53
CA ILE A 52 -16.62 19.04 -1.38
C ILE A 52 -17.80 19.22 -2.35
N GLN A 53 -18.98 19.59 -1.84
CA GLN A 53 -20.17 19.78 -2.67
C GLN A 53 -19.95 20.79 -3.81
N ASN A 54 -19.37 21.95 -3.49
CA ASN A 54 -19.10 23.01 -4.46
C ASN A 54 -18.03 22.60 -5.47
N ALA A 55 -16.97 21.92 -5.03
CA ALA A 55 -15.90 21.43 -5.90
C ALA A 55 -16.46 20.43 -6.92
N VAL A 56 -17.30 19.48 -6.49
CA VAL A 56 -17.93 18.52 -7.41
C VAL A 56 -18.90 19.22 -8.36
N LYS A 57 -19.68 20.18 -7.87
CA LYS A 57 -20.57 20.97 -8.73
C LYS A 57 -19.78 21.70 -9.82
N GLN A 58 -18.67 22.34 -9.47
CA GLN A 58 -17.80 23.00 -10.44
C GLN A 58 -17.17 22.02 -11.43
N ALA A 59 -16.70 20.85 -10.96
CA ALA A 59 -16.14 19.81 -11.82
C ALA A 59 -17.17 19.30 -12.84
N LEU A 60 -18.42 19.07 -12.44
CA LEU A 60 -19.48 18.64 -13.34
C LEU A 60 -19.90 19.73 -14.34
N GLU A 61 -19.90 21.00 -13.92
CA GLU A 61 -20.13 22.13 -14.84
C GLU A 61 -19.01 22.23 -15.87
N ASN A 62 -17.75 22.04 -15.46
CA ASN A 62 -16.59 22.02 -16.34
C ASN A 62 -16.64 20.84 -17.33
N ALA A 63 -17.05 19.66 -16.88
CA ALA A 63 -17.23 18.49 -17.75
C ALA A 63 -18.28 18.74 -18.85
N LYS A 64 -19.38 19.42 -18.52
CA LYS A 64 -20.40 19.83 -19.50
C LYS A 64 -19.84 20.82 -20.53
N LYS A 65 -19.07 21.81 -20.09
CA LYS A 65 -18.40 22.78 -20.97
C LYS A 65 -17.42 22.10 -21.93
N ALA A 66 -16.60 21.18 -21.41
CA ALA A 66 -15.66 20.40 -22.21
C ALA A 66 -16.38 19.58 -23.30
N THR A 67 -17.51 18.94 -22.95
CA THR A 67 -18.34 18.19 -23.92
C THR A 67 -18.89 19.10 -25.04
N ASN A 68 -19.13 20.38 -24.73
CA ASN A 68 -19.64 21.36 -25.68
C ASN A 68 -18.54 22.09 -26.47
N GLY A 69 -17.26 21.73 -26.29
CA GLY A 69 -16.13 22.39 -26.93
C GLY A 69 -15.85 23.80 -26.40
N GLU A 70 -16.37 24.15 -25.22
CA GLU A 70 -16.11 25.42 -24.55
C GLU A 70 -14.80 25.37 -23.76
N THR A 71 -14.13 26.52 -23.62
CA THR A 71 -12.90 26.64 -22.84
C THR A 71 -13.18 26.46 -21.35
N VAL A 72 -12.49 25.50 -20.73
CA VAL A 72 -12.58 25.23 -19.29
C VAL A 72 -11.45 26.00 -18.59
N PRO A 73 -11.74 26.74 -17.50
CA PRO A 73 -10.70 27.40 -16.72
C PRO A 73 -9.77 26.37 -16.05
N ASP A 74 -8.46 26.57 -16.19
CA ASP A 74 -7.41 25.81 -15.52
C ASP A 74 -7.46 26.09 -14.00
N ASN A 75 -7.74 25.06 -13.21
CA ASN A 75 -8.00 25.18 -11.77
C ASN A 75 -6.74 24.89 -10.93
N GLY A 76 -5.59 25.45 -11.36
CA GLY A 76 -4.48 25.80 -10.47
C GLY A 76 -3.30 24.81 -10.39
N THR A 77 -2.27 25.03 -11.21
CA THR A 77 -0.89 25.40 -10.80
C THR A 77 -0.02 25.54 -12.06
N SER A 78 -0.30 26.55 -12.92
CA SER A 78 0.77 27.17 -13.71
C SER A 78 0.33 28.47 -14.35
N SER A 79 1.26 29.43 -14.33
CA SER A 79 1.20 30.71 -15.01
C SER A 79 0.87 30.57 -16.49
N GLY A 80 -0.23 31.21 -16.93
CA GLY A 80 -0.46 31.70 -18.29
C GLY A 80 0.03 30.82 -19.44
N GLY A 81 -0.66 29.71 -19.71
CA GLY A 81 -0.47 28.93 -20.92
C GLY A 81 -1.82 28.41 -21.42
N THR A 82 -2.09 28.55 -22.71
CA THR A 82 -3.24 27.92 -23.37
C THR A 82 -3.15 26.40 -23.21
N THR A 83 -4.09 25.80 -22.48
CA THR A 83 -4.18 24.36 -22.25
C THR A 83 -4.56 23.65 -23.55
N THR A 84 -3.57 23.10 -24.26
CA THR A 84 -3.82 22.08 -25.28
C THR A 84 -4.31 20.82 -24.57
N ILE A 85 -5.44 20.27 -24.98
CA ILE A 85 -5.92 18.96 -24.52
C ILE A 85 -4.78 17.96 -24.82
N PRO A 86 -4.20 17.29 -23.81
CA PRO A 86 -3.11 16.37 -24.04
C PRO A 86 -3.59 15.21 -24.93
N GLU A 87 -2.76 14.83 -25.88
CA GLU A 87 -2.99 13.66 -26.73
C GLU A 87 -3.00 12.39 -25.86
N GLY A 88 -3.97 11.50 -26.08
CA GLY A 88 -4.09 10.23 -25.37
C GLY A 88 -2.88 9.35 -25.66
N LYS A 89 -2.16 8.94 -24.62
CA LYS A 89 -0.96 8.09 -24.70
C LYS A 89 -1.13 6.74 -24.01
N PHE A 90 -2.27 6.51 -23.37
CA PHE A 90 -2.57 5.33 -22.58
C PHE A 90 -3.81 4.67 -23.17
N PRO A 91 -3.68 3.83 -24.21
CA PRO A 91 -4.79 3.21 -24.95
C PRO A 91 -5.43 2.07 -24.15
N TYR A 92 -5.81 2.37 -22.92
CA TYR A 92 -6.40 1.46 -21.94
C TYR A 92 -7.87 1.78 -21.73
N GLU A 93 -8.61 0.77 -21.29
CA GLU A 93 -10.00 0.88 -20.91
C GLU A 93 -10.20 1.95 -19.83
N GLU A 94 -11.29 2.68 -19.96
CA GLU A 94 -11.60 3.75 -19.01
C GLU A 94 -11.94 3.17 -17.64
N GLY A 95 -11.33 3.72 -16.59
CA GLY A 95 -11.46 3.16 -15.26
C GLY A 95 -10.66 3.89 -14.21
N ILE A 96 -10.78 3.38 -12.98
CA ILE A 96 -9.95 3.76 -11.85
C ILE A 96 -9.14 2.53 -11.50
N TYR A 97 -7.82 2.64 -11.62
CA TYR A 97 -6.90 1.54 -11.40
C TYR A 97 -6.04 1.84 -10.19
N TYR A 98 -5.77 0.81 -9.41
CA TYR A 98 -4.99 0.93 -8.18
C TYR A 98 -3.65 0.26 -8.37
N GLY A 99 -2.63 0.83 -7.76
CA GLY A 99 -1.29 0.25 -7.73
C GLY A 99 -0.54 0.76 -6.52
N THR A 100 0.43 -0.03 -6.09
CA THR A 100 1.23 0.12 -4.90
C THR A 100 2.72 0.12 -5.26
N GLY A 101 3.47 1.01 -4.63
CA GLY A 101 4.89 1.14 -4.89
C GLY A 101 5.65 1.44 -3.60
N GLU A 102 6.77 0.76 -3.42
CA GLU A 102 7.66 1.00 -2.28
C GLU A 102 8.21 2.44 -2.28
N GLY A 103 7.85 3.21 -1.26
CA GLY A 103 8.35 4.53 -0.89
C GLY A 103 9.56 4.47 0.06
N TYR A 104 9.73 5.50 0.88
CA TYR A 104 10.87 5.62 1.80
C TYR A 104 10.74 4.75 3.05
N LEU A 105 9.65 4.93 3.80
CA LEU A 105 9.34 4.17 5.01
C LEU A 105 8.62 2.87 4.69
N GLY A 106 7.76 2.88 3.67
CA GLY A 106 7.08 1.68 3.20
C GLY A 106 6.23 1.96 1.97
N ASP A 107 5.11 1.26 1.84
CA ASP A 107 4.34 1.30 0.59
C ASP A 107 3.52 2.59 0.42
N ILE A 108 3.34 2.98 -0.84
CA ILE A 108 2.50 4.09 -1.29
C ILE A 108 1.50 3.53 -2.30
N THR A 109 0.21 3.74 -2.06
CA THR A 109 -0.88 3.26 -2.94
C THR A 109 -1.51 4.43 -3.67
N THR A 110 -1.67 4.30 -4.99
CA THR A 110 -2.28 5.32 -5.85
C THR A 110 -3.52 4.81 -6.57
N ALA A 111 -4.48 5.71 -6.81
CA ALA A 111 -5.60 5.52 -7.72
C ALA A 111 -5.39 6.38 -8.98
N VAL A 112 -5.32 5.74 -10.15
CA VAL A 112 -5.10 6.36 -11.46
C VAL A 112 -6.40 6.33 -12.25
N VAL A 113 -6.87 7.50 -12.70
CA VAL A 113 -8.09 7.63 -13.50
C VAL A 113 -7.73 7.74 -14.97
N ILE A 114 -8.19 6.79 -15.77
CA ILE A 114 -8.02 6.78 -17.23
C ILE A 114 -9.36 7.04 -17.90
N GLN A 115 -9.39 8.01 -18.81
CA GLN A 115 -10.54 8.34 -19.65
C GLN A 115 -10.04 8.97 -20.96
N ASP A 116 -10.70 8.67 -22.08
CA ASP A 116 -10.26 9.13 -23.41
C ASP A 116 -8.76 8.85 -23.66
N GLU A 117 -8.29 7.66 -23.31
CA GLU A 117 -6.88 7.22 -23.44
C GLU A 117 -5.85 8.14 -22.74
N THR A 118 -6.31 8.91 -21.74
CA THR A 118 -5.55 9.93 -21.03
C THR A 118 -5.65 9.70 -19.52
N ILE A 119 -4.55 9.88 -18.79
CA ILE A 119 -4.58 9.95 -17.33
C ILE A 119 -5.21 11.29 -16.92
N LYS A 120 -6.42 11.27 -16.37
CA LYS A 120 -7.13 12.49 -15.94
C LYS A 120 -6.74 12.92 -14.53
N ALA A 121 -6.45 11.97 -13.66
CA ALA A 121 -6.12 12.24 -12.26
C ALA A 121 -5.32 11.08 -11.66
N ILE A 122 -4.51 11.42 -10.67
CA ILE A 122 -3.79 10.47 -9.82
C ILE A 122 -3.98 10.92 -8.38
N LEU A 123 -4.49 10.03 -7.53
CA LEU A 123 -4.65 10.25 -6.10
C LEU A 123 -3.71 9.30 -5.34
N VAL A 124 -2.88 9.84 -4.46
CA VAL A 124 -2.24 9.00 -3.44
C VAL A 124 -3.29 8.70 -2.37
N THR A 125 -3.69 7.43 -2.28
CA THR A 125 -4.76 6.94 -1.40
C THR A 125 -4.24 6.54 -0.02
N GLU A 126 -3.06 5.93 0.03
CA GLU A 126 -2.41 5.46 1.25
C GLU A 126 -0.90 5.66 1.12
N SER A 127 -0.24 5.89 2.25
CA SER A 127 1.22 6.06 2.30
C SER A 127 1.70 5.85 3.72
N GLU A 128 2.82 5.15 3.84
CA GLU A 128 3.54 4.98 5.09
C GLU A 128 4.68 6.01 5.26
N ASP A 129 4.97 6.78 4.20
CA ASP A 129 5.95 7.86 4.23
C ASP A 129 5.46 9.07 5.03
N ASP A 130 6.43 9.78 5.61
CA ASP A 130 6.24 11.06 6.29
C ASP A 130 5.53 12.11 5.41
N GLU A 131 4.54 12.78 5.99
CA GLU A 131 3.65 13.72 5.28
C GLU A 131 4.41 14.82 4.53
N ALA A 132 5.47 15.38 5.14
CA ALA A 132 6.25 16.45 4.53
C ALA A 132 7.01 15.99 3.27
N PHE A 133 7.45 14.74 3.22
CA PHE A 133 8.11 14.16 2.04
C PHE A 133 7.08 13.75 1.00
N LEU A 134 5.97 13.13 1.44
CA LEU A 134 4.88 12.75 0.57
C LEU A 134 4.27 13.98 -0.14
N LYS A 135 4.05 15.08 0.58
CA LYS A 135 3.52 16.33 0.02
C LYS A 135 4.41 16.87 -1.11
N ARG A 136 5.73 16.77 -0.97
CA ARG A 136 6.68 17.15 -2.03
C ARG A 136 6.60 16.17 -3.20
N ALA A 137 6.62 14.88 -2.91
CA ALA A 137 6.59 13.82 -3.93
C ALA A 137 5.30 13.78 -4.76
N LYS A 138 4.16 14.25 -4.22
CA LYS A 138 2.90 14.41 -4.98
C LYS A 138 3.06 15.29 -6.23
N GLN A 139 4.07 16.16 -6.31
CA GLN A 139 4.38 16.88 -7.54
C GLN A 139 4.69 15.94 -8.71
N THR A 140 5.34 14.80 -8.46
CA THR A 140 5.61 13.79 -9.49
C THR A 140 4.33 13.26 -10.12
N ALA A 141 3.27 13.00 -9.33
CA ALA A 141 1.97 12.61 -9.86
C ALA A 141 1.34 13.71 -10.74
N LYS A 142 1.48 14.99 -10.35
CA LYS A 142 1.02 16.13 -11.16
C LYS A 142 1.75 16.21 -12.49
N ASP A 143 3.06 15.97 -12.47
CA ASP A 143 3.89 15.99 -13.68
C ASP A 143 3.53 14.84 -14.64
N VAL A 144 3.19 13.65 -14.11
CA VAL A 144 2.67 12.53 -14.92
C VAL A 144 1.35 12.92 -15.59
N VAL A 145 0.39 13.47 -14.84
CA VAL A 145 -0.91 13.92 -15.40
C VAL A 145 -0.70 15.00 -16.46
N LYS A 146 0.24 15.93 -16.23
CA LYS A 146 0.53 17.02 -17.18
C LYS A 146 1.19 16.53 -18.47
N ASN A 147 2.18 15.66 -18.35
CA ASN A 147 3.04 15.27 -19.48
C ASN A 147 2.58 13.97 -20.17
N GLN A 148 1.63 13.26 -19.55
CA GLN A 148 1.12 11.96 -19.99
C GLN A 148 2.28 10.97 -20.22
N THR A 149 3.22 10.90 -19.28
CA THR A 149 4.37 9.98 -19.32
C THR A 149 4.84 9.66 -17.91
N LEU A 150 5.40 8.46 -17.72
CA LEU A 150 6.10 8.09 -16.48
C LEU A 150 7.54 8.58 -16.44
N GLU A 151 8.08 9.04 -17.57
CA GLU A 151 9.42 9.61 -17.69
C GLU A 151 9.43 11.06 -17.17
N VAL A 152 9.23 11.22 -15.87
CA VAL A 152 9.29 12.51 -15.17
C VAL A 152 10.36 12.48 -14.09
N ASP A 153 10.88 13.66 -13.76
CA ASP A 153 11.89 13.78 -12.73
C ASP A 153 11.32 13.54 -11.32
N THR A 154 12.12 12.90 -10.47
CA THR A 154 11.82 12.80 -9.04
C THR A 154 12.09 14.13 -8.35
N VAL A 155 11.38 14.40 -7.25
CA VAL A 155 11.56 15.64 -6.49
C VAL A 155 12.77 15.54 -5.57
N SER A 156 13.67 16.53 -5.65
CA SER A 156 14.82 16.66 -4.74
C SER A 156 14.39 16.67 -3.27
N GLY A 157 15.06 15.85 -2.46
CA GLY A 157 14.72 15.69 -1.04
C GLY A 157 13.48 14.83 -0.79
N ALA A 158 12.80 14.31 -1.81
CA ALA A 158 11.69 13.36 -1.69
C ALA A 158 11.79 12.24 -2.74
N THR A 159 13.02 11.85 -3.10
CA THR A 159 13.31 10.96 -4.22
C THR A 159 12.70 9.57 -4.05
N TYR A 160 12.79 8.98 -2.87
CA TYR A 160 12.23 7.64 -2.61
C TYR A 160 10.70 7.63 -2.71
N SER A 161 10.04 8.57 -2.06
CA SER A 161 8.59 8.76 -2.17
C SER A 161 8.16 9.05 -3.61
N SER A 162 8.93 9.84 -4.37
CA SER A 162 8.66 10.11 -5.79
C SER A 162 8.73 8.85 -6.63
N ARG A 163 9.73 7.99 -6.39
CA ARG A 163 9.87 6.68 -7.05
C ARG A 163 8.77 5.71 -6.64
N GLY A 164 8.36 5.73 -5.37
CA GLY A 164 7.23 4.94 -4.87
C GLY A 164 5.93 5.31 -5.59
N ILE A 165 5.65 6.61 -5.72
CA ILE A 165 4.50 7.11 -6.50
C ILE A 165 4.60 6.66 -7.97
N LEU A 166 5.76 6.79 -8.63
CA LEU A 166 5.92 6.34 -10.02
C LEU A 166 5.70 4.84 -10.18
N ALA A 167 6.23 4.03 -9.27
CA ALA A 167 6.05 2.58 -9.28
C ALA A 167 4.57 2.21 -9.04
N ALA A 168 3.88 2.89 -8.14
CA ALA A 168 2.46 2.71 -7.89
C ALA A 168 1.60 3.04 -9.12
N ILE A 169 1.94 4.13 -9.82
CA ILE A 169 1.27 4.50 -11.08
C ILE A 169 1.56 3.45 -12.16
N GLU A 170 2.80 3.00 -12.29
CA GLU A 170 3.20 1.96 -13.24
C GLU A 170 2.40 0.66 -13.01
N GLU A 171 2.24 0.23 -11.76
CA GLU A 171 1.42 -0.95 -11.42
C GLU A 171 -0.05 -0.74 -11.77
N ALA A 172 -0.63 0.43 -11.46
CA ALA A 172 -2.00 0.75 -11.84
C ALA A 172 -2.19 0.71 -13.37
N LEU A 173 -1.20 1.15 -14.14
CA LEU A 173 -1.23 1.09 -15.60
C LEU A 173 -1.10 -0.35 -16.15
N LYS A 174 -0.32 -1.22 -15.48
CA LYS A 174 -0.27 -2.67 -15.82
C LYS A 174 -1.63 -3.33 -15.61
N GLU A 175 -2.31 -2.98 -14.54
CA GLU A 175 -3.67 -3.45 -14.29
C GLU A 175 -4.65 -2.94 -15.36
N ALA A 176 -4.54 -1.67 -15.74
CA ALA A 176 -5.33 -1.10 -16.84
C ALA A 176 -5.08 -1.83 -18.17
N GLU A 177 -3.82 -2.14 -18.48
CA GLU A 177 -3.44 -2.93 -19.66
C GLU A 177 -4.08 -4.33 -19.61
N ARG A 178 -3.98 -5.04 -18.48
CA ARG A 178 -4.58 -6.38 -18.29
C ARG A 178 -6.10 -6.36 -18.54
N VAL A 179 -6.81 -5.42 -17.93
CA VAL A 179 -8.27 -5.25 -18.11
C VAL A 179 -8.62 -4.94 -19.57
N THR A 180 -7.80 -4.15 -20.24
CA THR A 180 -7.98 -3.81 -21.66
C THR A 180 -7.85 -5.03 -22.55
N GLU A 181 -6.84 -5.87 -22.32
CA GLU A 181 -6.59 -7.08 -23.10
C GLU A 181 -7.67 -8.14 -22.87
N GLU A 182 -8.15 -8.31 -21.63
CA GLU A 182 -9.27 -9.22 -21.31
C GLU A 182 -10.56 -8.86 -22.04
N LYS A 183 -10.81 -7.57 -22.28
CA LYS A 183 -12.00 -7.11 -22.99
C LYS A 183 -11.86 -7.21 -24.52
N LYS A 184 -10.66 -6.98 -25.07
CA LYS A 184 -10.39 -7.11 -26.51
C LYS A 184 -10.43 -8.57 -26.97
N ASN A 185 -9.96 -9.46 -26.12
CA ASN A 185 -9.95 -10.88 -26.39
C ASN A 185 -10.68 -11.59 -25.24
N PRO A 186 -12.03 -11.64 -25.27
CA PRO A 186 -12.80 -12.41 -24.31
C PRO A 186 -12.49 -13.88 -24.57
N THR A 187 -11.37 -14.34 -24.02
CA THR A 187 -11.10 -15.74 -23.81
C THR A 187 -12.34 -16.25 -23.06
N PRO A 188 -12.96 -17.37 -23.48
CA PRO A 188 -14.01 -17.95 -22.65
C PRO A 188 -13.45 -17.98 -21.24
N THR A 189 -14.20 -17.41 -20.29
CA THR A 189 -13.96 -17.54 -18.86
C THR A 189 -13.32 -18.91 -18.66
N PRO A 190 -12.12 -19.04 -18.06
CA PRO A 190 -11.76 -20.35 -17.57
C PRO A 190 -12.97 -20.73 -16.73
N THR A 191 -13.77 -21.68 -17.22
CA THR A 191 -14.79 -22.35 -16.44
C THR A 191 -14.12 -22.50 -15.10
N GLU A 192 -14.66 -21.88 -14.05
CA GLU A 192 -14.09 -22.02 -12.70
C GLU A 192 -13.62 -23.44 -12.65
N THR A 193 -12.30 -23.65 -12.58
CA THR A 193 -11.77 -24.99 -12.41
C THR A 193 -12.62 -25.51 -11.29
N PRO A 194 -13.49 -26.51 -11.52
CA PRO A 194 -14.48 -26.88 -10.53
C PRO A 194 -13.67 -27.02 -9.26
N THR A 195 -14.07 -26.30 -8.20
CA THR A 195 -13.56 -26.56 -6.85
C THR A 195 -13.40 -28.05 -6.80
N GLN A 196 -12.14 -28.52 -6.73
CA GLN A 196 -11.86 -29.94 -6.86
C GLN A 196 -12.82 -30.59 -5.89
N THR A 197 -13.80 -31.33 -6.43
CA THR A 197 -14.51 -32.32 -5.66
C THR A 197 -13.37 -33.16 -5.14
N GLU A 198 -13.18 -33.14 -3.82
CA GLU A 198 -12.16 -33.92 -3.14
C GLU A 198 -12.08 -35.26 -3.87
N ILE A 199 -10.97 -35.46 -4.59
CA ILE A 199 -10.59 -36.80 -4.99
C ILE A 199 -10.56 -37.53 -3.65
N PRO A 200 -11.38 -38.57 -3.42
CA PRO A 200 -11.21 -39.39 -2.24
C PRO A 200 -9.75 -39.79 -2.25
N GLU A 201 -9.02 -39.30 -1.25
CA GLU A 201 -7.64 -39.63 -0.96
C GLU A 201 -7.42 -41.09 -1.36
N PRO A 202 -6.47 -41.42 -2.27
CA PRO A 202 -6.20 -42.80 -2.56
C PRO A 202 -5.93 -43.46 -1.22
N THR A 203 -6.76 -44.43 -0.83
CA THR A 203 -6.62 -45.11 0.44
C THR A 203 -5.19 -45.56 0.54
N GLU A 204 -4.39 -44.84 1.35
CA GLU A 204 -3.00 -45.17 1.52
C GLU A 204 -2.98 -46.61 2.02
N THR A 205 -2.41 -47.49 1.22
CA THR A 205 -1.92 -48.76 1.76
C THR A 205 -1.03 -48.35 2.92
N PRO A 206 -1.23 -48.85 4.16
CA PRO A 206 -0.48 -48.38 5.30
C PRO A 206 1.01 -48.57 5.01
N THR A 207 1.65 -47.48 4.61
CA THR A 207 3.10 -47.38 4.58
C THR A 207 3.50 -47.64 6.02
N PRO A 208 4.36 -48.63 6.30
CA PRO A 208 4.74 -48.91 7.67
C PRO A 208 5.23 -47.59 8.26
N THR A 209 4.56 -47.13 9.31
CA THR A 209 5.00 -46.01 10.14
C THR A 209 6.49 -46.22 10.35
N PRO A 210 7.37 -45.35 9.80
CA PRO A 210 8.74 -45.39 10.24
C PRO A 210 8.67 -45.17 11.74
N THR A 211 9.13 -46.17 12.50
CA THR A 211 9.30 -46.03 13.94
C THR A 211 10.16 -44.79 14.13
N GLU A 212 9.54 -43.66 14.47
CA GLU A 212 10.27 -42.45 14.80
C GLU A 212 11.18 -42.83 15.95
N THR A 213 12.47 -42.82 15.65
CA THR A 213 13.48 -42.67 16.68
C THR A 213 13.08 -41.38 17.38
N PRO A 214 12.88 -41.35 18.71
CA PRO A 214 12.44 -40.15 19.38
C PRO A 214 13.45 -39.04 19.07
N GLU A 215 13.09 -38.13 18.17
CA GLU A 215 13.86 -36.92 17.95
C GLU A 215 13.81 -36.17 19.27
N GLN A 216 14.99 -35.90 19.80
CA GLN A 216 15.11 -35.28 21.10
C GLN A 216 14.61 -33.84 20.96
N LYS A 217 13.38 -33.61 21.43
CA LYS A 217 12.74 -32.30 21.47
C LYS A 217 13.72 -31.25 22.02
N ILE A 218 14.02 -30.25 21.21
CA ILE A 218 15.05 -29.24 21.49
C ILE A 218 14.47 -28.10 22.33
N TYR A 219 13.24 -27.72 22.04
CA TYR A 219 12.52 -26.60 22.63
C TYR A 219 11.23 -27.07 23.28
N GLN A 220 10.90 -26.51 24.44
CA GLN A 220 9.56 -26.61 25.00
C GLN A 220 8.59 -25.80 24.14
N ASP A 221 7.43 -26.37 23.84
CA ASP A 221 6.40 -25.65 23.10
C ASP A 221 5.80 -24.57 24.01
N GLY A 222 5.44 -23.44 23.42
CA GLY A 222 4.81 -22.35 24.15
C GLY A 222 5.10 -20.98 23.54
N GLU A 223 4.68 -19.95 24.26
CA GLU A 223 4.94 -18.56 23.93
C GLU A 223 6.07 -18.00 24.79
N TYR A 224 7.05 -17.40 24.13
CA TYR A 224 8.25 -16.86 24.75
C TYR A 224 8.42 -15.40 24.33
N THR A 225 8.29 -14.49 25.29
CA THR A 225 8.60 -13.08 25.08
C THR A 225 10.06 -12.82 25.41
N ALA A 226 10.80 -12.25 24.46
CA ALA A 226 12.20 -11.92 24.62
C ALA A 226 12.51 -10.52 24.10
N ILE A 227 13.60 -9.94 24.61
CA ILE A 227 14.04 -8.60 24.30
C ILE A 227 15.44 -8.67 23.67
N ALA A 228 15.71 -7.78 22.73
CA ALA A 228 17.03 -7.48 22.21
C ALA A 228 17.24 -5.98 22.11
N VAL A 229 18.49 -5.53 22.19
CA VAL A 229 18.82 -4.11 22.02
C VAL A 229 19.05 -3.84 20.54
N CYS A 230 18.33 -2.86 19.99
CA CYS A 230 18.62 -2.31 18.68
C CYS A 230 19.65 -1.18 18.85
N GLU A 231 20.91 -1.50 18.58
CA GLU A 231 22.01 -0.53 18.61
C GLU A 231 22.11 0.23 17.28
N PRO A 232 22.46 1.53 17.32
CA PRO A 232 22.80 2.26 16.11
C PRO A 232 24.07 1.71 15.47
N ASP A 233 24.23 1.96 14.17
CA ASP A 233 25.48 1.73 13.47
C ASP A 233 26.49 2.87 13.75
N GLU A 234 27.63 2.83 13.07
CA GLU A 234 28.75 3.76 13.28
C GLU A 234 28.38 5.23 13.04
N ASP A 235 27.28 5.49 12.33
CA ASP A 235 26.78 6.83 12.04
C ASP A 235 25.99 7.43 13.24
N GLU A 236 25.63 6.62 14.25
CA GLU A 236 24.93 7.03 15.48
C GLU A 236 23.66 7.86 15.24
N ASP A 237 22.95 7.57 14.14
CA ASP A 237 21.79 8.35 13.67
C ASP A 237 20.54 8.24 14.58
N PHE A 238 20.56 7.36 15.59
CA PHE A 238 19.49 7.23 16.59
C PHE A 238 19.99 6.69 17.94
N THR A 239 19.19 6.86 18.99
CA THR A 239 19.51 6.31 20.33
C THR A 239 19.10 4.85 20.41
N ALA A 240 19.98 4.00 20.96
CA ALA A 240 19.69 2.58 21.17
C ALA A 240 18.37 2.39 21.94
N TYR A 241 17.57 1.41 21.52
CA TYR A 241 16.28 1.10 22.12
C TYR A 241 16.11 -0.42 22.27
N GLN A 242 15.25 -0.83 23.20
CA GLN A 242 14.89 -2.23 23.42
C GLN A 242 13.74 -2.62 22.50
N LEU A 243 13.91 -3.73 21.79
CA LEU A 243 12.90 -4.36 20.95
C LEU A 243 12.43 -5.64 21.63
N SER A 244 11.12 -5.78 21.82
CA SER A 244 10.45 -6.95 22.36
C SER A 244 9.75 -7.73 21.26
N VAL A 245 9.82 -9.06 21.30
CA VAL A 245 9.12 -9.99 20.40
C VAL A 245 8.53 -11.14 21.21
N THR A 246 7.31 -11.56 20.89
CA THR A 246 6.73 -12.81 21.38
C THR A 246 6.81 -13.87 20.28
N VAL A 247 7.45 -15.00 20.60
CA VAL A 247 7.68 -16.12 19.68
C VAL A 247 6.86 -17.32 20.15
N THR A 248 6.07 -17.89 19.25
CA THR A 248 5.35 -19.15 19.51
C THR A 248 6.10 -20.29 18.89
N ILE A 249 6.45 -21.29 19.70
CA ILE A 249 7.22 -22.46 19.31
C ILE A 249 6.33 -23.69 19.42
N GLU A 250 6.27 -24.49 18.35
CA GLU A 250 5.60 -25.78 18.32
C GLU A 250 6.44 -26.78 17.51
N ASN A 251 6.65 -27.97 18.07
CA ASN A 251 7.39 -29.06 17.40
C ASN A 251 8.76 -28.60 16.87
N ASP A 252 9.51 -27.92 17.75
CA ASP A 252 10.84 -27.35 17.48
C ASP A 252 10.91 -26.29 16.36
N LYS A 253 9.76 -25.71 15.96
CA LYS A 253 9.68 -24.65 14.95
C LYS A 253 9.02 -23.39 15.49
N ILE A 254 9.44 -22.25 14.98
CA ILE A 254 8.74 -20.99 15.18
C ILE A 254 7.50 -20.98 14.28
N VAL A 255 6.31 -20.94 14.87
CA VAL A 255 5.03 -20.98 14.16
C VAL A 255 4.26 -19.66 14.20
N ALA A 256 4.62 -18.74 15.11
CA ALA A 256 4.10 -17.39 15.12
C ALA A 256 5.09 -16.39 15.74
N LEU A 257 4.97 -15.13 15.28
CA LEU A 257 5.64 -13.98 15.84
C LEU A 257 4.59 -12.89 16.10
N SER A 258 4.57 -12.33 17.30
CA SER A 258 3.61 -11.31 17.70
C SER A 258 4.22 -10.30 18.67
N ASN A 259 3.49 -9.21 18.94
CA ASN A 259 3.90 -8.16 19.88
C ASN A 259 5.32 -7.61 19.61
N ILE A 260 5.65 -7.40 18.33
CA ILE A 260 6.93 -6.84 17.91
C ILE A 260 6.89 -5.32 18.11
N THR A 261 7.50 -4.85 19.20
CA THR A 261 7.43 -3.44 19.62
C THR A 261 8.79 -2.96 20.13
N GLY A 262 9.06 -1.66 20.01
CA GLY A 262 10.25 -1.03 20.59
C GLY A 262 9.88 0.05 21.61
N ASP A 263 10.72 0.26 22.62
CA ASP A 263 10.57 1.31 23.64
C ASP A 263 11.17 2.67 23.23
N GLY A 264 11.67 2.77 22.00
CA GLY A 264 12.21 3.99 21.40
C GLY A 264 11.15 5.02 20.99
N ASP A 265 11.61 6.09 20.33
CA ASP A 265 10.74 7.15 19.82
C ASP A 265 9.75 6.63 18.77
N SER A 266 8.69 7.40 18.51
CA SER A 266 7.65 7.02 17.54
C SER A 266 8.19 6.79 16.12
N GLN A 267 9.36 7.35 15.80
CA GLN A 267 10.04 7.12 14.52
C GLN A 267 10.60 5.70 14.39
N ASN A 268 10.88 5.00 15.50
CA ASN A 268 11.35 3.62 15.45
C ASN A 268 10.24 2.65 15.01
N ALA A 269 8.98 2.99 15.21
CA ALA A 269 7.85 2.13 14.86
C ALA A 269 7.81 1.78 13.36
N SER A 270 8.11 2.74 12.48
CA SER A 270 8.15 2.49 11.03
C SER A 270 9.28 1.53 10.64
N TYR A 271 10.46 1.67 11.24
CA TYR A 271 11.59 0.76 11.02
C TYR A 271 11.33 -0.64 11.56
N ILE A 272 10.74 -0.76 12.74
CA ILE A 272 10.37 -2.06 13.33
C ILE A 272 9.32 -2.75 12.47
N ARG A 273 8.29 -2.01 12.04
CA ARG A 273 7.27 -2.53 11.15
C ARG A 273 7.86 -2.98 9.81
N ARG A 274 8.67 -2.14 9.17
CA ARG A 274 9.37 -2.48 7.92
C ARG A 274 10.26 -3.72 8.08
N ALA A 275 10.99 -3.84 9.19
CA ALA A 275 11.81 -5.03 9.46
C ALA A 275 10.96 -6.29 9.64
N SER A 276 9.87 -6.20 10.39
CA SER A 276 8.98 -7.33 10.68
C SER A 276 8.16 -7.76 9.46
N GLU A 277 7.44 -6.82 8.84
CA GLU A 277 6.42 -7.05 7.83
C GLU A 277 7.00 -6.97 6.40
N GLY A 278 8.03 -6.15 6.20
CA GLY A 278 8.60 -5.88 4.89
C GLY A 278 7.84 -4.78 4.14
N THR A 279 7.85 -4.86 2.82
CA THR A 279 7.14 -4.00 1.88
C THR A 279 6.60 -4.84 0.72
N SER A 280 5.85 -4.25 -0.19
CA SER A 280 5.42 -4.87 -1.46
C SER A 280 6.54 -5.55 -2.25
N LYS A 281 7.80 -5.10 -2.08
CA LYS A 281 8.97 -5.63 -2.80
C LYS A 281 9.91 -6.49 -1.95
N ILE A 282 9.89 -6.31 -0.64
CA ILE A 282 10.86 -6.94 0.27
C ILE A 282 10.10 -7.73 1.33
N LYS A 283 10.34 -9.03 1.40
CA LYS A 283 9.72 -9.89 2.44
C LYS A 283 10.27 -9.54 3.82
N GLY A 284 9.39 -9.29 4.79
CA GLY A 284 9.78 -9.01 6.17
C GLY A 284 10.44 -10.20 6.87
N VAL A 285 11.22 -9.93 7.91
CA VAL A 285 11.89 -10.95 8.74
C VAL A 285 10.88 -11.95 9.30
N SER A 286 9.70 -11.48 9.72
CA SER A 286 8.68 -12.36 10.31
C SER A 286 8.16 -13.37 9.29
N ALA A 287 7.84 -12.93 8.07
CA ALA A 287 7.39 -13.83 7.01
C ALA A 287 8.48 -14.85 6.61
N GLN A 288 9.75 -14.44 6.57
CA GLN A 288 10.87 -15.35 6.27
C GLN A 288 11.05 -16.41 7.37
N ILE A 289 10.95 -16.02 8.64
CA ILE A 289 11.05 -16.96 9.78
C ILE A 289 9.90 -17.96 9.74
N LEU A 290 8.68 -17.49 9.52
CA LEU A 290 7.49 -18.36 9.50
C LEU A 290 7.48 -19.34 8.32
N GLU A 291 8.07 -18.95 7.18
CA GLU A 291 8.21 -19.84 6.01
C GLU A 291 9.20 -20.98 6.27
N THR A 292 10.29 -20.72 6.98
CA THR A 292 11.32 -21.74 7.28
C THR A 292 11.06 -22.47 8.60
N GLY A 293 10.31 -21.86 9.52
CA GLY A 293 10.17 -22.29 10.91
C GLY A 293 11.44 -22.12 11.76
N THR A 294 12.49 -21.47 11.23
CA THR A 294 13.81 -21.36 11.87
C THR A 294 14.41 -19.96 11.69
N LEU A 295 15.60 -19.73 12.24
CA LEU A 295 16.37 -18.50 12.05
C LEU A 295 17.50 -18.63 11.02
N GLU A 296 17.51 -19.72 10.25
CA GLU A 296 18.52 -19.96 9.22
C GLU A 296 18.17 -19.27 7.91
N ASN A 297 19.18 -18.68 7.25
CA ASN A 297 19.04 -18.01 5.95
C ASN A 297 17.98 -16.90 5.90
N ILE A 298 17.85 -16.15 7.01
CA ILE A 298 16.95 -14.99 7.08
C ILE A 298 17.71 -13.72 6.70
N ASP A 299 17.25 -13.06 5.65
CA ASP A 299 17.80 -11.80 5.17
C ASP A 299 17.24 -10.63 5.97
N THR A 300 18.11 -9.67 6.31
CA THR A 300 17.69 -8.40 6.92
C THR A 300 16.97 -7.52 5.90
N VAL A 301 15.97 -6.76 6.34
CA VAL A 301 15.24 -5.83 5.46
C VAL A 301 16.02 -4.54 5.28
N SER A 302 16.23 -4.14 4.02
CA SER A 302 16.93 -2.90 3.69
C SER A 302 16.21 -1.66 4.26
N ARG A 303 17.00 -0.68 4.72
CA ARG A 303 16.56 0.50 5.49
C ARG A 303 15.90 0.19 6.84
N ALA A 304 15.93 -1.07 7.29
CA ALA A 304 15.51 -1.47 8.62
C ALA A 304 16.46 -2.54 9.19
N THR A 305 17.75 -2.44 8.84
CA THR A 305 18.75 -3.47 9.11
C THR A 305 18.98 -3.67 10.61
N CYS A 306 19.09 -2.59 11.39
CA CYS A 306 19.30 -2.67 12.83
C CYS A 306 18.08 -3.30 13.53
N SER A 307 16.87 -2.87 13.18
CA SER A 307 15.62 -3.47 13.67
C SER A 307 15.50 -4.95 13.24
N SER A 308 15.89 -5.31 12.02
CA SER A 308 15.89 -6.71 11.55
C SER A 308 16.82 -7.58 12.38
N LYS A 309 18.04 -7.09 12.68
CA LYS A 309 19.00 -7.79 13.53
C LYS A 309 18.46 -7.95 14.96
N ALA A 310 17.86 -6.91 15.52
CA ALA A 310 17.25 -6.94 16.85
C ALA A 310 16.07 -7.93 16.92
N ILE A 311 15.20 -7.99 15.90
CA ILE A 311 14.13 -9.01 15.82
C ILE A 311 14.74 -10.42 15.81
N LEU A 312 15.77 -10.66 14.97
CA LEU A 312 16.45 -11.96 14.90
C LEU A 312 17.10 -12.33 16.23
N GLU A 313 17.74 -11.38 16.90
CA GLU A 313 18.34 -11.59 18.22
C GLU A 313 17.30 -11.86 19.31
N ALA A 314 16.18 -11.12 19.32
CA ALA A 314 15.08 -11.39 20.24
C ALA A 314 14.51 -12.80 20.01
N CYS A 315 14.37 -13.23 18.75
CA CYS A 315 13.96 -14.59 18.44
C CYS A 315 14.97 -15.64 18.91
N ARG A 316 16.28 -15.40 18.78
CA ARG A 316 17.32 -16.28 19.36
C ARG A 316 17.20 -16.37 20.87
N ASN A 317 17.00 -15.24 21.55
CA ASN A 317 16.82 -15.19 23.00
C ASN A 317 15.57 -15.96 23.45
N ALA A 318 14.48 -15.90 22.67
CA ALA A 318 13.28 -16.69 22.92
C ALA A 318 13.51 -18.20 22.73
N LEU A 319 14.19 -18.61 21.65
CA LEU A 319 14.59 -20.01 21.44
C LEU A 319 15.51 -20.50 22.57
N ASP A 320 16.46 -19.68 23.01
CA ASP A 320 17.36 -20.01 24.12
C ASP A 320 16.59 -20.21 25.44
N ALA A 321 15.57 -19.39 25.71
CA ALA A 321 14.68 -19.54 26.86
C ALA A 321 13.79 -20.80 26.77
N ALA A 322 13.48 -21.24 25.56
CA ALA A 322 12.67 -22.45 25.32
C ALA A 322 13.48 -23.75 25.39
N LYS A 323 14.81 -23.71 25.36
CA LYS A 323 15.65 -24.92 25.34
C LYS A 323 15.33 -25.86 26.49
N VAL A 324 15.07 -27.13 26.17
CA VAL A 324 14.93 -28.19 27.16
C VAL A 324 16.30 -28.40 27.82
N THR A 325 16.39 -28.23 29.14
CA THR A 325 17.60 -28.60 29.88
C THR A 325 17.69 -30.12 29.93
N GLN A 326 18.75 -30.70 29.37
CA GLN A 326 19.01 -32.15 29.43
C GLN A 326 19.46 -32.62 30.81
#